data_AF-A0A1H7DZR6-F1
#
_entry.id   AF-A0A1H7DZR6-F1
#
_cell.length_a   1.000
_cell.length_b   1.000
_cell.length_c   1.000
_cell.angle_alpha   90.00
_cell.angle_beta   90.00
_cell.angle_gamma   90.00
#
_symmetry.space_group_name_H-M   'P 1'
#
loop_
_entity.id
_entity.type
_entity.pdbx_description
1 polymer ?
#
loop_
_entity_poly.entity_id
_entity_poly.type
_entity_poly.pdbx_seq_one_letter_code
_entity_poly.pdbx_strand_id
1 'polypeptide(L)'
;MQRQGNRELMSIDEFAQLLNVTHGYVVRRLLRKHVLRPVIVVGGQRYVLRPKAEAYSRKRKRIARRALRELARVSQEAGLYP
;
A
#
# COMPACT_ATOMS: atom_id res chain seq x y z
N MET A 1 -24.39 -15.50 -13.56
CA MET A 1 -23.42 -15.39 -12.44
C MET A 1 -22.13 -14.72 -12.93
N GLN A 2 -21.97 -13.39 -12.91
CA GLN A 2 -20.73 -12.71 -13.41
C GLN A 2 -20.36 -11.39 -12.68
N ARG A 3 -20.72 -11.19 -11.40
CA ARG A 3 -20.45 -9.91 -10.68
C ARG A 3 -19.46 -9.97 -9.50
N GLN A 4 -18.82 -11.10 -9.23
CA GLN A 4 -17.88 -11.23 -8.09
C GLN A 4 -16.39 -11.04 -8.46
N GLY A 5 -15.97 -11.34 -9.70
CA GLY A 5 -14.55 -11.24 -10.08
C GLY A 5 -13.97 -9.81 -10.05
N ASN A 6 -14.80 -8.78 -10.19
CA ASN A 6 -14.34 -7.38 -10.25
C ASN A 6 -14.07 -6.77 -8.86
N ARG A 7 -14.55 -7.40 -7.77
CA ARG A 7 -14.26 -6.95 -6.39
C ARG A 7 -12.92 -7.46 -5.86
N GLU A 8 -12.35 -8.49 -6.48
CA GLU A 8 -11.11 -9.10 -6.02
C GLU A 8 -9.86 -8.42 -6.59
N LEU A 9 -10.03 -7.63 -7.65
CA LEU A 9 -8.97 -6.90 -8.31
C LEU A 9 -9.03 -5.42 -7.95
N MET A 10 -7.86 -4.81 -7.89
CA MET A 10 -7.67 -3.39 -7.66
C MET A 10 -6.72 -2.88 -8.73
N SER A 11 -7.09 -1.81 -9.42
CA SER A 11 -6.23 -1.21 -10.42
C SER A 11 -5.00 -0.58 -9.77
N ILE A 12 -3.94 -0.32 -10.54
CA ILE A 12 -2.76 0.38 -10.01
C ILE A 12 -3.12 1.79 -9.56
N ASP A 13 -4.06 2.46 -10.21
CA ASP A 13 -4.50 3.81 -9.83
C ASP A 13 -5.27 3.80 -8.50
N GLU A 14 -6.20 2.87 -8.32
CA GLU A 14 -6.90 2.68 -7.04
C GLU A 14 -5.90 2.34 -5.92
N PHE A 15 -4.92 1.48 -6.22
CA PHE A 15 -3.90 1.11 -5.24
C PHE A 15 -2.95 2.28 -4.90
N ALA A 16 -2.62 3.12 -5.88
CA ALA A 16 -1.83 4.33 -5.69
C ALA A 16 -2.58 5.33 -4.79
N GLN A 17 -3.87 5.54 -5.03
CA GLN A 17 -4.74 6.36 -4.18
C GLN A 17 -4.83 5.80 -2.75
N LEU A 18 -5.01 4.47 -2.59
CA LEU A 18 -5.07 3.82 -1.28
C LEU A 18 -3.81 4.06 -0.43
N LEU A 19 -2.66 4.19 -1.07
CA LEU A 19 -1.38 4.44 -0.42
C LEU A 19 -1.00 5.92 -0.38
N ASN A 20 -1.79 6.81 -1.00
CA ASN A 20 -1.46 8.22 -1.23
C ASN A 20 -0.07 8.41 -1.86
N VAL A 21 0.20 7.67 -2.94
CA VAL A 21 1.46 7.73 -3.70
C VAL A 21 1.18 7.89 -5.19
N THR A 22 2.21 8.22 -5.97
CA THR A 22 2.07 8.32 -7.42
C THR A 22 1.98 6.94 -8.09
N HIS A 23 1.23 6.85 -9.19
CA HIS A 23 1.16 5.65 -10.03
C HIS A 23 2.57 5.14 -10.43
N GLY A 24 3.45 6.07 -10.84
CA GLY A 24 4.83 5.74 -11.21
C GLY A 24 5.64 5.10 -10.09
N TYR A 25 5.43 5.50 -8.82
CA TYR A 25 6.05 4.86 -7.68
C TYR A 25 5.58 3.40 -7.53
N VAL A 26 4.27 3.17 -7.66
CA VAL A 26 3.71 1.82 -7.56
C VAL A 26 4.32 0.91 -8.63
N VAL A 27 4.32 1.34 -9.89
CA VAL A 27 4.85 0.54 -11.01
C VAL A 27 6.35 0.28 -10.88
N ARG A 28 7.15 1.33 -10.62
CA ARG A 28 8.62 1.22 -10.63
C ARG A 28 9.18 0.54 -9.38
N ARG A 29 8.51 0.65 -8.23
CA ARG A 29 9.04 0.19 -6.94
C ARG A 29 8.21 -0.90 -6.29
N LEU A 30 6.89 -0.81 -6.29
CA LEU A 30 6.04 -1.72 -5.53
C LEU A 30 5.73 -3.02 -6.29
N LEU A 31 5.40 -2.95 -7.58
CA LEU A 31 5.09 -4.14 -8.37
C LEU A 31 6.29 -5.08 -8.57
N ARG A 32 7.52 -4.57 -8.42
CA ARG A 32 8.73 -5.39 -8.43
C ARG A 32 8.85 -6.30 -7.20
N LYS A 33 8.19 -5.94 -6.09
CA LYS A 33 8.24 -6.70 -4.84
C LYS A 33 7.32 -7.92 -4.92
N HIS A 34 7.79 -9.06 -4.41
CA HIS A 34 7.00 -10.29 -4.35
C HIS A 34 5.72 -10.18 -3.52
N VAL A 35 5.66 -9.22 -2.59
CA VAL A 35 4.53 -9.02 -1.67
C VAL A 35 3.21 -8.74 -2.39
N LEU A 36 3.24 -8.15 -3.59
CA LEU A 36 2.04 -7.80 -4.36
C LEU A 36 1.77 -8.77 -5.51
N ARG A 37 2.57 -9.84 -5.66
CA ARG A 37 2.33 -10.85 -6.70
C ARG A 37 1.20 -11.80 -6.26
N PRO A 38 0.37 -12.29 -7.19
CA PRO A 38 0.42 -12.07 -8.63
C PRO A 38 -0.09 -10.68 -9.05
N VAL A 39 0.50 -10.13 -10.11
CA VAL A 39 -0.02 -8.96 -10.83
C VAL A 39 -0.72 -9.49 -12.06
N ILE A 40 -2.02 -9.22 -12.17
CA ILE A 40 -2.85 -9.69 -13.28
C ILE A 40 -2.89 -8.59 -14.35
N VAL A 41 -2.77 -8.98 -15.62
CA VAL A 41 -2.85 -8.05 -16.75
C VAL A 41 -4.11 -8.36 -17.54
N VAL A 42 -5.01 -7.38 -17.68
CA VAL A 42 -6.25 -7.49 -18.45
C VAL A 42 -6.33 -6.28 -19.37
N GLY A 43 -6.45 -6.49 -20.69
CA GLY A 43 -6.57 -5.40 -21.67
C GLY A 43 -5.41 -4.38 -21.63
N GLY A 44 -4.19 -4.81 -21.27
CA GLY A 44 -3.03 -3.93 -21.12
C GLY A 44 -2.96 -3.17 -19.80
N GLN A 45 -4.01 -3.22 -18.97
CA GLN A 45 -4.02 -2.66 -17.63
C GLN A 45 -3.54 -3.68 -16.60
N ARG A 46 -2.81 -3.20 -15.59
CA ARG A 46 -2.30 -4.02 -14.49
C ARG A 46 -3.23 -3.92 -13.28
N TYR A 47 -3.41 -5.05 -12.63
CA TYR A 47 -4.24 -5.20 -11.45
C TYR A 47 -3.49 -5.98 -10.37
N VAL A 48 -3.77 -5.63 -9.13
CA VAL A 48 -3.31 -6.37 -7.95
C VAL A 48 -4.52 -6.98 -7.24
N LEU A 49 -4.31 -8.07 -6.51
CA LEU A 49 -5.35 -8.62 -5.66
C LEU A 49 -5.69 -7.62 -4.55
N ARG A 50 -6.96 -7.19 -4.48
CA ARG A 50 -7.47 -6.25 -3.49
C ARG A 50 -7.14 -6.68 -2.04
N PRO A 51 -7.31 -7.95 -1.63
CA PRO A 51 -6.93 -8.37 -0.28
C PRO A 51 -5.43 -8.16 0.03
N LYS A 52 -4.55 -8.38 -0.95
CA LYS A 52 -3.10 -8.16 -0.79
C LYS A 52 -2.76 -6.68 -0.74
N ALA A 53 -3.38 -5.87 -1.59
CA ALA A 53 -3.22 -4.42 -1.60
C ALA A 53 -3.62 -3.78 -0.25
N GLU A 54 -4.77 -4.19 0.29
CA GLU A 54 -5.23 -3.71 1.59
C GLU A 54 -4.34 -4.19 2.74
N ALA A 55 -3.95 -5.47 2.74
CA ALA A 55 -3.02 -6.00 3.74
C ALA A 55 -1.69 -5.24 3.73
N TYR A 56 -1.18 -4.93 2.53
CA TYR A 56 0.00 -4.10 2.36
C TYR A 56 -0.19 -2.70 2.95
N SER A 57 -1.30 -2.03 2.63
CA SER A 57 -1.63 -0.70 3.17
C SER A 57 -1.72 -0.72 4.70
N ARG A 58 -2.42 -1.70 5.29
CA ARG A 58 -2.52 -1.87 6.75
C ARG A 58 -1.14 -2.07 7.39
N LYS A 59 -0.28 -2.90 6.79
CA LYS A 59 1.10 -3.11 7.26
C LYS A 59 1.92 -1.81 7.22
N ARG A 60 1.86 -1.05 6.12
CA ARG A 60 2.57 0.22 5.99
C ARG A 60 2.11 1.26 7.01
N LYS A 61 0.78 1.40 7.20
CA LYS A 61 0.21 2.29 8.23
C LYS A 61 0.67 1.90 9.64
N ARG A 62 0.73 0.61 9.96
CA ARG A 62 1.22 0.13 11.26
C ARG A 62 2.68 0.51 11.48
N ILE A 63 3.54 0.30 10.48
CA ILE A 63 4.98 0.67 10.56
C ILE A 63 5.13 2.18 10.73
N ALA A 64 4.43 2.98 9.93
CA ALA A 64 4.49 4.44 10.03
C ALA A 64 4.05 4.94 11.40
N ARG A 65 2.93 4.42 11.93
CA ARG A 65 2.47 4.76 13.28
C ARG A 65 3.47 4.36 14.36
N ARG A 66 4.10 3.19 14.24
CA ARG A 66 5.13 2.76 15.19
C ARG A 66 6.33 3.71 15.13
N ALA A 67 6.84 4.01 13.94
CA ALA A 67 7.96 4.93 13.78
C ALA A 67 7.66 6.32 14.36
N LEU A 68 6.45 6.85 14.12
CA LEU A 68 6.02 8.13 14.70
C LEU A 68 5.97 8.08 16.24
N ARG A 69 5.49 6.97 16.83
CA ARG A 69 5.49 6.81 18.29
C ARG A 69 6.91 6.77 18.88
N GLU A 70 7.82 6.05 18.23
CA GLU A 70 9.21 6.00 18.69
C GLU A 70 9.88 7.39 18.59
N LEU A 71 9.66 8.11 17.48
CA LEU A 71 10.16 9.48 17.34
C LEU A 71 9.58 10.42 18.39
N ALA A 72 8.28 10.33 18.67
CA ALA A 72 7.63 11.12 19.72
C ALA A 72 8.20 10.80 21.10
N ARG A 73 8.38 9.50 21.42
CA ARG A 73 8.98 9.06 22.68
C ARG A 73 10.39 9.62 22.86
N VAL A 74 11.26 9.46 21.85
CA VAL A 74 12.63 9.99 21.90
C VAL A 74 12.64 11.50 22.04
N SER A 75 11.72 12.21 21.38
CA SER A 75 11.64 13.67 21.47
C SER A 75 11.16 14.15 22.85
N GLN A 76 10.24 13.41 23.49
CA GLN A 76 9.80 13.68 24.87
C GLN A 76 10.92 13.38 25.88
N GLU A 77 11.62 12.25 25.74
CA GLU A 77 12.78 11.92 26.58
C GLU A 77 13.90 12.97 26.45
N ALA A 78 14.07 13.54 25.25
CA ALA A 78 15.03 14.62 24.98
C ALA A 78 14.54 16.02 25.41
N GLY A 79 13.32 16.16 25.92
CA GLY A 79 12.73 17.45 26.31
C GLY A 79 12.50 18.43 25.15
N LEU A 80 12.47 17.95 23.90
CA LEU A 80 12.30 18.79 22.70
C LEU A 80 10.88 19.31 22.54
N TYR A 81 9.89 18.60 23.10
CA TYR A 81 8.50 19.03 23.16
C TYR A 81 7.96 18.65 24.55
N PRO A 82 7.38 19.61 25.31
CA PRO A 82 6.77 19.32 26.61
C PRO A 82 5.55 18.39 26.48
#